data_AF-A0A3R7DTY7-F1
#
_entry.id   AF-A0A3R7DTY7-F1
#
_cell.length_a   1.000
_cell.length_b   1.000
_cell.length_c   1.000
_cell.angle_alpha   90.00
_cell.angle_beta   90.00
_cell.angle_gamma   90.00
#
_symmetry.space_group_name_H-M   'P 1'
#
loop_
_entity.id
_entity.type
_entity.pdbx_description
1 polymer ?
#
loop_
_entity_poly.entity_id
_entity_poly.type
_entity_poly.pdbx_seq_one_letter_code
_entity_poly.pdbx_strand_id
1 'polypeptide(L)'
;MDKVRKGAEIEGPAYVHILSPCPTGWRYPQNLTIEIGRLAVETGVFPLYEVINGEYRLSFDFPDLKPVGEYMKEQRRFRHLTADIVEKIQARVEKEYFRLREKAGVK
;
A
#
# COMPACT_ATOMS: atom_id res chain seq x y z
N MET A 1 11.28 12.47 -1.49
CA MET A 1 11.40 12.70 -0.03
C MET A 1 10.39 13.72 0.49
N ASP A 2 9.46 14.19 -0.36
CA ASP A 2 8.69 15.40 -0.07
C ASP A 2 7.73 15.27 1.12
N LYS A 3 7.16 14.08 1.36
CA LYS A 3 6.28 13.86 2.53
C LYS A 3 7.00 13.96 3.88
N VAL A 4 8.25 13.50 3.95
CA VAL A 4 9.06 13.59 5.18
C VAL A 4 9.44 15.05 5.46
N ARG A 5 9.91 15.77 4.43
CA ARG A 5 10.19 17.21 4.55
C ARG A 5 8.94 17.99 4.97
N LYS A 6 7.83 17.77 4.27
CA LYS A 6 6.54 18.41 4.58
C LYS A 6 6.08 18.12 6.01
N GLY A 7 6.22 16.88 6.49
CA GLY A 7 5.89 16.53 7.86
C GLY A 7 6.77 17.24 8.90
N ALA A 8 8.06 17.45 8.60
CA ALA A 8 8.98 18.18 9.48
C ALA A 8 8.73 19.70 9.50
N GLU A 9 8.13 20.26 8.44
CA GLU A 9 7.80 21.68 8.31
C GLU A 9 6.43 22.05 8.92
N ILE A 10 5.61 21.06 9.29
CA ILE A 10 4.30 21.31 9.92
C ILE A 10 4.49 21.84 11.35
N GLU A 11 3.77 22.91 11.67
CA GLU A 11 3.64 23.41 13.05
C GLU A 11 2.72 22.47 13.85
N GLY A 12 3.31 21.44 14.45
CA GLY A 12 2.61 20.44 15.24
C GLY A 12 3.16 19.03 15.05
N PRO A 13 2.53 18.01 15.67
CA PRO A 13 2.95 16.63 15.47
C PRO A 13 2.61 16.16 14.06
N ALA A 14 3.55 15.45 13.42
CA ALA A 14 3.36 14.78 12.16
C ALA A 14 3.64 13.28 12.29
N TYR A 15 2.88 12.46 11.54
CA TYR A 15 3.06 11.02 11.47
C TYR A 15 3.27 10.58 10.03
N VAL A 16 4.31 9.76 9.79
CA VAL A 16 4.61 9.20 8.47
C VAL A 16 4.72 7.68 8.60
N HIS A 17 3.80 6.96 7.96
CA HIS A 17 3.86 5.51 7.85
C HIS A 17 4.61 5.13 6.57
N ILE A 18 5.75 4.45 6.70
CA ILE A 18 6.57 4.00 5.56
C ILE A 18 6.55 2.48 5.49
N LEU A 19 6.06 1.93 4.38
CA LEU A 19 6.27 0.52 4.08
C LEU A 19 7.74 0.30 3.71
N SER A 20 8.44 -0.50 4.51
CA SER A 20 9.82 -0.91 4.23
C SER A 20 9.86 -2.40 3.92
N PRO A 21 9.90 -2.80 2.63
CA PRO A 21 10.00 -4.20 2.27
C PRO A 21 11.22 -4.87 2.90
N CYS A 22 10.99 -5.99 3.58
CA CYS A 22 12.04 -6.71 4.32
C CYS A 22 12.32 -8.06 3.63
N PRO A 23 13.36 -8.18 2.80
CA PRO A 23 13.66 -9.42 2.07
C PRO A 23 13.88 -10.60 3.00
N THR A 24 14.59 -10.39 4.12
CA THR A 24 14.86 -11.41 5.13
C THR A 24 13.58 -11.90 5.80
N GLY A 25 12.75 -10.98 6.30
CA GLY A 25 11.54 -11.32 7.04
C GLY A 25 10.41 -11.84 6.15
N TRP A 26 10.26 -11.29 4.95
CA TRP A 26 9.20 -11.68 4.01
C TRP A 26 9.64 -12.83 3.09
N ARG A 27 10.93 -13.17 3.14
CA ARG A 27 11.57 -14.30 2.46
C ARG A 27 11.39 -14.24 0.94
N TYR A 28 12.00 -13.23 0.32
CA TYR A 28 12.07 -13.04 -1.13
C TYR A 28 13.50 -12.58 -1.54
N PRO A 29 13.92 -12.74 -2.81
CA PRO A 29 15.23 -12.29 -3.30
C PRO A 29 15.47 -10.79 -3.16
N GLN A 30 16.63 -10.35 -2.65
CA GLN A 30 16.91 -8.94 -2.34
C GLN A 30 16.78 -8.00 -3.56
N ASN A 31 17.03 -8.49 -4.77
CA ASN A 31 16.90 -7.70 -6.00
C ASN A 31 15.44 -7.33 -6.33
N LEU A 32 14.44 -7.98 -5.70
CA LEU A 32 13.02 -7.67 -5.91
C LEU A 32 12.47 -6.60 -4.94
N THR A 33 13.28 -6.05 -4.03
CA THR A 33 12.80 -5.11 -2.98
C THR A 33 12.04 -3.92 -3.57
N ILE A 34 12.54 -3.32 -4.67
CA ILE A 34 11.88 -2.19 -5.33
C ILE A 34 10.57 -2.62 -5.99
N GLU A 35 10.56 -3.77 -6.65
CA GLU A 35 9.39 -4.31 -7.33
C GLU A 35 8.27 -4.64 -6.33
N ILE A 36 8.60 -5.28 -5.21
CA ILE A 36 7.63 -5.58 -4.15
C ILE A 36 7.06 -4.29 -3.54
N GLY A 37 7.89 -3.27 -3.35
CA GLY A 37 7.41 -1.95 -2.90
C GLY A 37 6.42 -1.33 -3.89
N ARG A 38 6.68 -1.45 -5.20
CA ARG A 38 5.78 -0.98 -6.26
C ARG A 38 4.47 -1.78 -6.29
N LEU A 39 4.56 -3.12 -6.26
CA LEU A 39 3.40 -4.00 -6.24
C LEU A 39 2.50 -3.74 -5.02
N ALA A 40 3.07 -3.44 -3.85
CA ALA A 40 2.26 -3.08 -2.67
C ALA A 40 1.33 -1.90 -2.93
N VAL A 41 1.78 -0.91 -3.73
CA VAL A 41 0.99 0.26 -4.11
C VAL A 41 0.01 -0.09 -5.22
N GLU A 42 0.48 -0.75 -6.30
CA GLU A 42 -0.33 -1.10 -7.47
C GLU A 42 -1.46 -2.10 -7.18
N THR A 43 -1.30 -2.98 -6.18
CA THR A 43 -2.37 -3.88 -5.73
C THR A 43 -3.24 -3.29 -4.62
N GLY A 44 -3.01 -2.03 -4.20
CA GLY A 44 -3.77 -1.37 -3.14
C GLY A 44 -3.47 -1.84 -1.71
N VAL A 45 -2.50 -2.75 -1.52
CA VAL A 45 -2.13 -3.28 -0.19
C VAL A 45 -1.55 -2.18 0.70
N PHE A 46 -0.83 -1.23 0.11
CA PHE A 46 -0.28 -0.06 0.79
C PHE A 46 -0.52 1.20 -0.06
N PRO A 47 -1.70 1.83 0.05
CA PRO A 47 -2.00 3.03 -0.71
C PRO A 47 -1.18 4.22 -0.24
N LEU A 48 -0.80 5.09 -1.18
CA LEU A 48 -0.04 6.30 -0.88
C LEU A 48 -0.99 7.50 -0.82
N TYR A 49 -1.14 8.09 0.36
CA TYR A 49 -2.00 9.24 0.56
C TYR A 49 -1.46 10.16 1.66
N GLU A 50 -2.13 11.29 1.85
CA GLU A 50 -1.92 12.26 2.93
C GLU A 50 -3.27 12.61 3.55
N VAL A 51 -3.27 12.91 4.85
CA VAL A 51 -4.43 13.47 5.55
C VAL A 51 -3.96 14.73 6.27
N ILE A 52 -4.48 15.89 5.86
CA ILE A 52 -4.09 17.19 6.42
C ILE A 52 -5.37 17.94 6.75
N ASN A 53 -5.53 18.36 8.01
CA ASN A 53 -6.73 19.05 8.49
C ASN A 53 -8.04 18.31 8.16
N GLY A 54 -8.01 16.97 8.16
CA GLY A 54 -9.17 16.13 7.83
C GLY A 54 -9.38 15.86 6.33
N GLU A 55 -8.65 16.54 5.45
CA GLU A 55 -8.74 16.37 4.00
C GLU A 55 -7.82 15.25 3.52
N TYR A 56 -8.38 14.30 2.76
CA TYR A 56 -7.64 13.16 2.21
C TYR A 56 -7.17 13.50 0.80
N ARG A 57 -5.90 13.19 0.52
CA ARG A 57 -5.32 13.34 -0.82
C ARG A 57 -4.54 12.10 -1.21
N LEU A 58 -4.99 11.40 -2.24
CA LEU A 58 -4.22 10.31 -2.86
C LEU A 58 -2.99 10.88 -3.57
N SER A 59 -1.85 10.23 -3.38
CA SER A 59 -0.62 10.53 -4.13
C SER A 59 -0.61 9.82 -5.48
N PHE A 60 -1.23 8.64 -5.56
CA PHE A 60 -1.47 7.89 -6.78
C PHE A 60 -2.90 7.37 -6.74
N ASP A 61 -3.61 7.58 -7.85
CA ASP A 61 -4.95 7.04 -8.07
C ASP A 61 -4.88 5.90 -9.10
N PHE A 62 -5.43 4.75 -8.74
CA PHE A 62 -5.51 3.56 -9.57
C PHE A 62 -6.99 3.19 -9.70
N PRO A 63 -7.65 3.52 -10.81
CA PRO A 63 -9.03 3.12 -11.05
C PRO A 63 -9.22 1.60 -10.97
N ASP A 64 -8.22 0.87 -11.48
CA ASP A 64 -8.13 -0.58 -11.45
C ASP A 64 -6.88 -1.01 -10.68
N LEU A 65 -7.06 -1.90 -9.70
CA LEU A 65 -5.95 -2.47 -8.92
C LEU A 65 -5.43 -3.74 -9.58
N LYS A 66 -4.13 -3.98 -9.44
CA LYS A 66 -3.57 -5.31 -9.73
C LYS A 66 -4.09 -6.35 -8.72
N PRO A 67 -4.21 -7.63 -9.12
CA PRO A 67 -4.52 -8.70 -8.18
C PRO A 67 -3.49 -8.76 -7.05
N VAL A 68 -3.93 -8.87 -5.80
CA VAL A 68 -3.06 -8.99 -4.60
C VAL A 68 -2.16 -10.23 -4.69
N GLY A 69 -2.58 -11.24 -5.46
CA GLY A 69 -1.76 -12.41 -5.76
C GLY A 69 -0.42 -12.06 -6.41
N GLU A 70 -0.35 -11.01 -7.25
CA GLU A 70 0.92 -10.56 -7.85
C GLU A 70 1.89 -10.06 -6.80
N TYR A 71 1.41 -9.27 -5.83
CA TYR A 71 2.21 -8.85 -4.68
C TYR A 71 2.65 -10.06 -3.83
N MET A 72 1.75 -11.01 -3.58
CA MET A 72 2.00 -12.11 -2.65
C MET A 72 2.93 -13.21 -3.21
N LYS A 73 2.94 -13.42 -4.52
CA LYS A 73 3.56 -14.57 -5.19
C LYS A 73 5.04 -14.79 -4.84
N GLU A 74 5.84 -13.73 -4.83
CA GLU A 74 7.29 -13.83 -4.61
C GLU A 74 7.67 -13.93 -3.12
N GLN A 75 6.71 -13.71 -2.21
CA GLN A 75 6.96 -13.61 -0.77
C GLN A 75 6.60 -14.93 -0.06
N ARG A 76 7.59 -15.69 0.43
CA ARG A 76 7.30 -16.99 1.09
C ARG A 76 6.47 -16.86 2.37
N ARG A 77 6.39 -15.68 2.98
CA ARG A 77 5.47 -15.46 4.13
C ARG A 77 4.01 -15.75 3.81
N PHE A 78 3.60 -15.72 2.54
CA PHE A 78 2.23 -16.02 2.11
C PHE A 78 2.03 -17.45 1.58
N ARG A 79 3.07 -18.29 1.57
CA ARG A 79 3.02 -19.65 0.99
C ARG A 79 1.95 -20.56 1.61
N HIS A 80 1.55 -20.28 2.85
CA HIS A 80 0.57 -21.06 3.59
C HIS A 80 -0.89 -20.64 3.32
N LEU A 81 -1.10 -19.56 2.57
CA LEU A 81 -2.44 -19.08 2.25
C LEU A 81 -3.07 -19.93 1.15
N THR A 82 -4.34 -20.28 1.35
CA THR A 82 -5.18 -20.94 0.36
C THR A 82 -5.83 -19.91 -0.58
N ALA A 83 -6.33 -20.37 -1.73
CA ALA A 83 -6.97 -19.49 -2.71
C ALA A 83 -8.16 -18.72 -2.12
N ASP A 84 -9.00 -19.36 -1.30
CA ASP A 84 -10.16 -18.72 -0.67
C ASP A 84 -9.76 -17.61 0.32
N ILE A 85 -8.60 -17.74 0.98
CA ILE A 85 -8.07 -16.70 1.86
C ILE A 85 -7.49 -15.55 1.04
N VAL A 86 -6.80 -15.84 -0.06
CA VAL A 86 -6.29 -14.82 -0.98
C VAL A 86 -7.44 -14.00 -1.57
N GLU A 87 -8.55 -14.63 -1.96
CA GLU A 87 -9.76 -13.94 -2.45
C GLU A 87 -10.39 -13.05 -1.37
N LYS A 88 -10.47 -13.51 -0.12
CA LYS A 88 -10.94 -12.67 1.00
C LYS A 88 -10.04 -11.46 1.22
N ILE A 89 -8.72 -11.62 1.06
CA ILE A 89 -7.76 -10.52 1.16
C ILE A 89 -7.94 -9.55 0.00
N GLN A 90 -8.10 -10.04 -1.23
CA GLN A 90 -8.38 -9.22 -2.43
C GLN A 90 -9.59 -8.33 -2.18
N ALA A 91 -10.73 -8.92 -1.82
CA ALA A 91 -11.98 -8.19 -1.59
C ALA A 91 -11.85 -7.14 -0.48
N ARG A 92 -11.10 -7.45 0.59
CA ARG A 92 -10.85 -6.48 1.67
C ARG A 92 -9.95 -5.33 1.20
N VAL A 93 -8.89 -5.62 0.47
CA VAL A 93 -7.95 -4.61 -0.03
C VAL A 93 -8.67 -3.66 -0.98
N GLU A 94 -9.44 -4.20 -1.94
CA GLU A 94 -10.27 -3.40 -2.86
C GLU A 94 -11.25 -2.52 -2.09
N LYS A 95 -12.02 -3.10 -1.17
CA LYS A 95 -13.00 -2.34 -0.38
C LYS A 95 -12.38 -1.17 0.37
N GLU A 96 -11.26 -1.38 1.07
CA GLU A 96 -10.61 -0.31 1.82
C GLU A 96 -9.96 0.74 0.90
N TYR A 97 -9.42 0.31 -0.23
CA TYR A 97 -8.85 1.20 -1.23
C TYR A 97 -9.91 2.11 -1.88
N PHE A 98 -11.04 1.55 -2.34
CA PHE A 98 -12.12 2.34 -2.92
C PHE A 98 -12.77 3.27 -1.90
N ARG A 99 -12.92 2.84 -0.65
CA ARG A 99 -13.34 3.72 0.44
C ARG A 99 -12.37 4.89 0.66
N LEU A 100 -11.07 4.67 0.49
CA LEU A 100 -10.07 5.74 0.54
C LEU A 100 -10.17 6.68 -0.68
N ARG A 101 -10.41 6.15 -1.89
CA ARG A 101 -10.67 6.95 -3.10
C ARG A 101 -11.87 7.88 -2.92
N GLU A 102 -12.97 7.36 -2.39
CA GLU A 102 -14.18 8.14 -2.07
C GLU A 102 -13.87 9.29 -1.10
N LYS A 103 -13.13 9.01 -0.01
CA LYS A 103 -12.72 10.03 0.96
C LYS A 103 -11.84 11.11 0.33
N ALA A 104 -11.02 10.76 -0.64
CA ALA A 104 -10.17 11.69 -1.37
C ALA A 104 -10.93 12.47 -2.47
N GLY A 105 -12.24 12.25 -2.62
CA GLY A 105 -13.07 12.93 -3.61
C GLY A 105 -12.80 12.49 -5.05
N VAL A 106 -12.12 11.36 -5.23
CA VAL A 106 -11.81 10.79 -6.55
C VAL A 106 -12.87 9.75 -6.88
N LYS A 107 -13.57 9.92 -8.01
CA LYS A 107 -14.56 8.97 -8.53
C LYS A 107 -13.88 7.92 -9.39
#